data_AF-A0AAN6E9P1-F1
#
_entry.id   AF-A0AAN6E9P1-F1
#
_cell.length_a   1.000
_cell.length_b   1.000
_cell.length_c   1.000
_cell.angle_alpha   90.00
_cell.angle_beta   90.00
_cell.angle_gamma   90.00
#
_symmetry.space_group_name_H-M   'P 1'
#
loop_
_entity.id
_entity.type
_entity.pdbx_description
1 polymer ?
#
loop_
_entity_poly.entity_id
_entity_poly.type
_entity_poly.pdbx_seq_one_letter_code
_entity_poly.pdbx_strand_id
1 'polypeptide(L)'
;RGIKPSTELWSAIVSIYAVRDMVPQAIASRRIMQGFDLSMNAYTFAPIFAALHRMRRSLVRQKKDAWQAIELALDEYEAMRKSNVTPSATILTNLALTIGLNNTFADTSCAQGGQDERVLARLRDVDSTVARELEAMLSRSHDPHTYAVLLNLGGRSGAVDDVRAVWSSLINEMKFSWTVAKQPLLNSLTFSAYMNALISCKRYNEATTAFYTHVTPMSTSSTQLGRPGIDTPILIGADQSVYNASLQAFARADRHRMCVHILRRMVNSGIQPSALSVRNSMLPPDIDAQKDKPARYTRRWSLPLMIARNMWSVIIESRQREWARNPSGLTGHLFGEQLPVIVNDVAAQLIRTAAYARNVEFGEQIFDALNKEAAFFGMTSQGHHDSATTSNRFPEDLQCAPNVRTYTSMITLYCNIADLTGVNRIWTQMVNDGIEPTLHTYTSLVAAMHK
;
A
#
# COMPACT_ATOMS: atom_id res chain seq x y z
N ARG A 1 16.42 -38.11 32.04
CA ARG A 1 15.24 -38.75 32.69
C ARG A 1 14.44 -39.68 31.74
N GLY A 2 14.98 -40.16 30.61
CA GLY A 2 14.28 -41.19 29.81
C GLY A 2 12.89 -40.80 29.27
N ILE A 3 12.53 -39.51 29.31
CA ILE A 3 11.25 -39.02 28.78
C ILE A 3 11.35 -39.07 27.27
N LYS A 4 10.57 -39.94 26.64
CA LYS A 4 10.49 -40.00 25.18
C LYS A 4 9.87 -38.68 24.70
N PRO A 5 10.52 -37.98 23.76
CA PRO A 5 9.97 -36.75 23.22
C PRO A 5 8.63 -37.05 22.51
N SER A 6 7.59 -36.29 22.84
CA SER A 6 6.29 -36.40 22.16
C SER A 6 6.15 -35.36 21.06
N THR A 7 5.38 -35.69 20.03
CA THR A 7 5.06 -34.82 18.90
C THR A 7 4.34 -33.53 19.35
N GLU A 8 3.45 -33.66 20.32
CA GLU A 8 2.69 -32.56 20.92
C GLU A 8 3.60 -31.59 21.67
N LEU A 9 4.54 -32.10 22.48
CA LEU A 9 5.48 -31.29 23.23
C LEU A 9 6.39 -30.48 22.29
N TRP A 10 6.95 -31.12 21.27
CA TRP A 10 7.81 -30.43 20.29
C TRP A 10 7.03 -29.45 19.43
N SER A 11 5.79 -29.78 19.02
CA SER A 11 4.93 -28.86 18.29
C SER A 11 4.57 -27.63 19.14
N ALA A 12 4.35 -27.80 20.45
CA ALA A 12 4.15 -26.69 21.38
C ALA A 12 5.41 -25.83 21.53
N ILE A 13 6.60 -26.44 21.64
CA ILE A 13 7.88 -25.74 21.69
C ILE A 13 8.09 -24.89 20.42
N VAL A 14 7.87 -25.48 19.24
CA VAL A 14 7.94 -24.76 17.96
C VAL A 14 6.96 -23.59 17.94
N SER A 15 5.72 -23.80 18.38
CA SER A 15 4.70 -22.76 18.45
C SER A 15 5.10 -21.61 19.39
N ILE A 16 5.64 -21.92 20.58
CA ILE A 16 6.12 -20.91 21.55
C ILE A 16 7.24 -20.06 20.95
N TYR A 17 8.23 -20.70 20.31
CA TYR A 17 9.33 -19.98 19.67
C TYR A 17 8.82 -19.12 18.50
N ALA A 18 7.91 -19.65 17.69
CA ALA A 18 7.30 -18.93 16.58
C ALA A 18 6.49 -17.70 17.04
N VAL A 19 5.68 -17.83 18.09
CA VAL A 19 4.88 -16.71 18.65
C VAL A 19 5.77 -15.60 19.21
N ARG A 20 6.96 -15.93 19.72
CA ARG A 20 7.95 -14.97 20.19
C ARG A 20 8.89 -14.43 19.09
N ASP A 21 8.57 -14.69 17.82
CA ASP A 21 9.36 -14.30 16.65
C ASP A 21 10.82 -14.81 16.67
N MET A 22 11.07 -15.89 17.42
CA MET A 22 12.35 -16.60 17.47
C MET A 22 12.42 -17.63 16.34
N VAL A 23 12.44 -17.14 15.09
CA VAL A 23 12.41 -17.97 13.87
C VAL A 23 13.54 -19.02 13.82
N PRO A 24 14.83 -18.68 14.09
CA PRO A 24 15.91 -19.66 14.06
C PRO A 24 15.70 -20.80 15.07
N GLN A 25 15.23 -20.48 16.28
CA GLN A 25 14.97 -21.44 17.35
C GLN A 25 13.77 -22.33 17.03
N ALA A 26 12.72 -21.78 16.41
CA ALA A 26 11.57 -22.55 15.95
C ALA A 26 11.98 -23.57 14.86
N ILE A 27 12.76 -23.14 13.86
CA ILE A 27 13.29 -23.99 12.80
C ILE A 27 14.23 -25.06 13.37
N ALA A 28 15.14 -24.68 14.28
CA ALA A 28 16.04 -25.63 14.94
C ALA A 28 15.26 -26.70 15.72
N SER A 29 14.22 -26.30 16.45
CA SER A 29 13.36 -27.22 17.19
C SER A 29 12.64 -28.21 16.28
N ARG A 30 12.15 -27.75 15.12
CA ARG A 30 11.56 -28.63 14.10
C ARG A 30 12.59 -29.59 13.49
N ARG A 31 13.81 -29.13 13.22
CA ARG A 31 14.91 -30.00 12.73
C ARG A 31 15.28 -31.07 13.74
N ILE A 32 15.29 -30.74 15.03
CA ILE A 32 15.50 -31.71 16.12
C ILE A 32 14.36 -32.72 16.16
N MET A 33 13.11 -32.26 16.06
CA MET A 33 11.93 -33.12 15.98
C MET A 33 12.02 -34.12 14.80
N GLN A 34 12.51 -33.66 13.64
CA GLN A 34 12.80 -34.52 12.49
C GLN A 34 13.92 -35.54 12.78
N GLY A 35 14.97 -35.15 13.49
CA GLY A 35 16.05 -36.06 13.90
C GLY A 35 15.63 -37.13 14.90
N PHE A 36 14.50 -36.94 15.59
CA PHE A 36 13.88 -37.96 16.46
C PHE A 36 12.81 -38.80 15.76
N ASP A 37 12.67 -38.69 14.43
CA ASP A 37 11.65 -39.39 13.62
C ASP A 37 10.22 -39.21 14.14
N LEU A 38 9.93 -38.05 14.74
CA LEU A 38 8.60 -37.72 15.26
C LEU A 38 7.68 -37.31 14.11
N SER A 39 6.41 -37.73 14.16
CA SER A 39 5.43 -37.35 13.14
C SER A 39 5.16 -35.84 13.16
N MET A 40 5.48 -35.18 12.06
CA MET A 40 5.19 -33.77 11.83
C MET A 40 3.85 -33.64 11.10
N ASN A 41 3.12 -32.56 11.39
CA ASN A 41 1.86 -32.25 10.72
C ASN A 41 1.78 -30.76 10.40
N ALA A 42 0.68 -30.32 9.78
CA ALA A 42 0.47 -28.91 9.45
C ALA A 42 0.51 -27.98 10.69
N TYR A 43 0.17 -28.48 11.89
CA TYR A 43 0.26 -27.71 13.13
C TYR A 43 1.71 -27.45 13.57
N THR A 44 2.66 -28.31 13.21
CA THR A 44 4.09 -28.07 13.45
C THR A 44 4.63 -26.97 12.53
N PHE A 45 4.21 -26.93 11.26
CA PHE A 45 4.72 -25.98 10.26
C PHE A 45 4.02 -24.62 10.25
N ALA A 46 2.71 -24.56 10.50
CA ALA A 46 1.93 -23.32 10.40
C ALA A 46 2.48 -22.16 11.27
N PRO A 47 2.91 -22.37 12.54
CA PRO A 47 3.50 -21.31 13.34
C PRO A 47 4.80 -20.75 12.74
N ILE A 48 5.63 -21.62 12.15
CA ILE A 48 6.90 -21.23 11.52
C ILE A 48 6.64 -20.28 10.36
N PHE A 49 5.71 -20.61 9.46
CA PHE A 49 5.36 -19.74 8.33
C PHE A 49 4.74 -18.41 8.77
N ALA A 50 3.93 -18.41 9.84
CA ALA A 50 3.41 -17.18 10.42
C ALA A 50 4.53 -16.29 10.99
N ALA A 51 5.52 -16.89 11.67
CA ALA A 51 6.68 -16.17 12.21
C ALA A 51 7.60 -15.64 11.10
N LEU A 52 7.83 -16.42 10.03
CA LEU A 52 8.58 -16.00 8.85
C LEU A 52 7.92 -14.79 8.15
N HIS A 53 6.59 -14.81 8.01
CA HIS A 53 5.85 -13.66 7.48
C HIS A 53 6.04 -12.40 8.35
N ARG A 54 5.98 -12.54 9.69
CA ARG A 54 6.25 -11.43 10.63
C ARG A 54 7.68 -10.93 10.54
N MET A 55 8.66 -11.84 10.46
CA MET A 55 10.07 -11.52 10.28
C MET A 55 10.29 -10.70 9.01
N ARG A 56 9.74 -11.15 7.86
CA ARG A 56 9.79 -10.38 6.61
C ARG A 56 9.20 -8.98 6.77
N ARG A 57 8.00 -8.87 7.37
CA ARG A 57 7.33 -7.58 7.57
C ARG A 57 8.18 -6.62 8.41
N SER A 58 8.86 -7.13 9.43
CA SER A 58 9.78 -6.37 10.28
C SER A 58 11.01 -5.89 9.51
N LEU A 59 11.64 -6.77 8.73
CA LEU A 59 12.82 -6.45 7.90
C LEU A 59 12.50 -5.35 6.87
N VAL A 60 11.37 -5.48 6.17
CA VAL A 60 10.91 -4.46 5.20
C VAL A 60 10.68 -3.10 5.87
N ARG A 61 10.05 -3.08 7.06
CA ARG A 61 9.85 -1.83 7.82
C ARG A 61 11.17 -1.16 8.21
N GLN A 62 12.18 -1.96 8.54
CA GLN A 62 13.53 -1.48 8.88
C GLN A 62 14.40 -1.18 7.64
N LYS A 63 13.86 -1.33 6.41
CA LYS A 63 14.61 -1.23 5.15
C LYS A 63 15.83 -2.15 5.11
N LYS A 64 15.73 -3.32 5.73
CA LYS A 64 16.74 -4.39 5.71
C LYS A 64 16.40 -5.42 4.64
N ASP A 65 17.41 -6.23 4.28
CA ASP A 65 17.23 -7.30 3.32
C ASP A 65 16.21 -8.33 3.83
N ALA A 66 15.14 -8.53 3.03
CA ALA A 66 14.07 -9.47 3.31
C ALA A 66 14.33 -10.87 2.72
N TRP A 67 15.40 -11.03 1.92
CA TRP A 67 15.70 -12.26 1.20
C TRP A 67 15.93 -13.46 2.13
N GLN A 68 16.58 -13.22 3.27
CA GLN A 68 16.79 -14.24 4.29
C GLN A 68 15.49 -14.91 4.76
N ALA A 69 14.40 -14.15 4.89
CA ALA A 69 13.11 -14.71 5.30
C ALA A 69 12.45 -15.53 4.18
N ILE A 70 12.70 -15.17 2.91
CA ILE A 70 12.20 -15.89 1.73
C ILE A 70 12.91 -17.24 1.60
N GLU A 71 14.23 -17.25 1.68
CA GLU A 71 15.02 -18.49 1.58
C GLU A 71 14.64 -19.50 2.66
N LEU A 72 14.52 -19.04 3.92
CA LEU A 72 14.07 -19.90 5.02
C LEU A 72 12.66 -20.45 4.81
N ALA A 73 11.75 -19.67 4.22
CA ALA A 73 10.41 -20.14 3.91
C ALA A 73 10.40 -21.21 2.80
N LEU A 74 11.23 -21.05 1.76
CA LEU A 74 11.37 -22.04 0.70
C LEU A 74 11.95 -23.35 1.23
N ASP A 75 13.00 -23.28 2.05
CA ASP A 75 13.65 -24.46 2.63
C ASP A 75 12.69 -25.23 3.56
N GLU A 76 11.91 -24.52 4.37
CA GLU A 76 10.93 -25.15 5.26
C GLU A 76 9.72 -25.72 4.50
N TYR A 77 9.33 -25.12 3.37
CA TYR A 77 8.30 -25.67 2.49
C TYR A 77 8.75 -26.96 1.81
N GLU A 78 10.00 -27.00 1.32
CA GLU A 78 10.60 -28.22 0.78
C GLU A 78 10.73 -29.31 1.85
N ALA A 79 11.10 -28.96 3.09
CA ALA A 79 11.18 -29.90 4.21
C ALA A 79 9.81 -30.50 4.56
N MET A 80 8.76 -29.67 4.55
CA MET A 80 7.38 -30.12 4.76
C MET A 80 6.95 -31.12 3.68
N ARG A 81 7.23 -30.82 2.41
CA ARG A 81 6.94 -31.71 1.28
C ARG A 81 7.70 -33.03 1.35
N LYS A 82 9.00 -33.00 1.66
CA LYS A 82 9.82 -34.21 1.87
C LYS A 82 9.28 -35.09 3.01
N SER A 83 8.59 -34.49 3.97
CA SER A 83 7.96 -35.19 5.09
C SER A 83 6.54 -35.68 4.79
N ASN A 84 6.07 -35.59 3.54
CA ASN A 84 4.71 -35.95 3.10
C ASN A 84 3.58 -35.26 3.90
N VAL A 85 3.85 -34.07 4.45
CA VAL A 85 2.83 -33.29 5.17
C VAL A 85 2.05 -32.46 4.15
N THR A 86 0.73 -32.62 4.13
CA THR A 86 -0.14 -31.80 3.29
C THR A 86 -0.21 -30.37 3.84
N PRO A 87 0.05 -29.35 3.01
CA PRO A 87 -0.08 -27.97 3.44
C PRO A 87 -1.54 -27.61 3.76
N SER A 88 -1.73 -26.80 4.80
CA SER A 88 -3.01 -26.15 5.07
C SER A 88 -3.11 -24.81 4.33
N ALA A 89 -4.33 -24.29 4.16
CA ALA A 89 -4.56 -22.98 3.54
C ALA A 89 -3.79 -21.86 4.26
N THR A 90 -3.66 -21.96 5.59
CA THR A 90 -2.89 -21.02 6.42
C THR A 90 -1.40 -21.06 6.10
N ILE A 91 -0.83 -22.25 5.86
CA ILE A 91 0.58 -22.40 5.48
C ILE A 91 0.81 -21.78 4.11
N LEU A 92 0.00 -22.14 3.11
CA LEU A 92 0.13 -21.64 1.74
C LEU A 92 -0.09 -20.12 1.66
N THR A 93 -1.05 -19.60 2.42
CA THR A 93 -1.30 -18.16 2.52
C THR A 93 -0.10 -17.43 3.13
N ASN A 94 0.44 -17.91 4.25
CA ASN A 94 1.61 -17.29 4.88
C ASN A 94 2.87 -17.44 4.02
N LEU A 95 3.04 -18.55 3.31
CA LEU A 95 4.12 -18.76 2.35
C LEU A 95 4.02 -17.75 1.21
N ALA A 96 2.84 -17.59 0.61
CA ALA A 96 2.63 -16.61 -0.46
C ALA A 96 2.82 -15.17 -0.01
N LEU A 97 2.39 -14.81 1.21
CA LEU A 97 2.64 -13.49 1.81
C LEU A 97 4.13 -13.28 2.15
N THR A 98 4.82 -14.34 2.56
CA THR A 98 6.27 -14.31 2.83
C THR A 98 7.07 -14.23 1.54
N ILE A 99 6.62 -14.85 0.46
CA ILE A 99 7.23 -14.74 -0.87
C ILE A 99 6.86 -13.39 -1.49
N GLY A 100 5.68 -12.86 -1.21
CA GLY A 100 5.50 -11.42 -1.28
C GLY A 100 4.23 -10.79 -0.70
N LEU A 101 4.51 -9.73 0.04
CA LEU A 101 3.92 -8.41 -0.12
C LEU A 101 5.03 -7.49 -0.64
N ASN A 102 4.73 -6.76 -1.73
CA ASN A 102 5.50 -5.68 -2.40
C ASN A 102 6.97 -5.54 -1.99
N ASN A 103 7.86 -6.15 -2.76
CA ASN A 103 9.29 -5.95 -2.63
C ASN A 103 9.70 -4.68 -3.40
N THR A 104 9.52 -3.50 -2.81
CA THR A 104 10.05 -2.25 -3.38
C THR A 104 11.58 -2.19 -3.40
N PHE A 105 12.25 -3.14 -2.73
CA PHE A 105 13.72 -3.26 -2.71
C PHE A 105 14.29 -4.23 -3.75
N ALA A 106 13.48 -5.16 -4.28
CA ALA A 106 13.97 -6.09 -5.31
C ALA A 106 14.27 -5.38 -6.64
N ASP A 107 13.54 -4.31 -6.95
CA ASP A 107 13.62 -3.64 -8.26
C ASP A 107 14.80 -2.67 -8.41
N THR A 108 15.60 -2.39 -7.38
CA THR A 108 16.61 -1.29 -7.48
C THR A 108 18.05 -1.64 -7.11
N SER A 109 18.40 -2.88 -6.75
CA SER A 109 19.82 -3.17 -6.43
C SER A 109 20.40 -4.53 -6.81
N CYS A 110 19.64 -5.47 -7.38
CA CYS A 110 20.13 -6.85 -7.57
C CYS A 110 20.10 -7.31 -9.04
N ALA A 111 20.84 -6.61 -9.90
CA ALA A 111 21.09 -7.03 -11.28
C ALA A 111 22.57 -7.40 -11.51
N GLN A 112 23.25 -7.96 -10.50
CA GLN A 112 24.63 -8.44 -10.61
C GLN A 112 24.85 -9.70 -9.75
N GLY A 113 24.49 -10.89 -10.26
CA GLY A 113 24.92 -12.17 -9.67
C GLY A 113 24.10 -13.40 -10.08
N GLY A 114 24.76 -14.49 -10.48
CA GLY A 114 24.12 -15.75 -10.91
C GLY A 114 23.49 -16.62 -9.81
N GLN A 115 23.61 -16.24 -8.52
CA GLN A 115 22.89 -16.92 -7.43
C GLN A 115 21.38 -16.61 -7.46
N ASP A 116 20.99 -15.46 -8.03
CA ASP A 116 19.59 -15.01 -8.06
C ASP A 116 18.74 -15.82 -9.05
N GLU A 117 19.29 -16.30 -10.16
CA GLU A 117 18.53 -17.09 -11.15
C GLU A 117 18.02 -18.43 -10.59
N ARG A 118 18.83 -19.11 -9.78
CA ARG A 118 18.44 -20.39 -9.17
C ARG A 118 17.31 -20.20 -8.17
N VAL A 119 17.35 -19.12 -7.39
CA VAL A 119 16.30 -18.80 -6.42
C VAL A 119 15.03 -18.32 -7.14
N LEU A 120 15.16 -17.52 -8.19
CA LEU A 120 14.03 -17.12 -9.05
C LEU A 120 13.35 -18.34 -9.71
N ALA A 121 14.12 -19.35 -10.13
CA ALA A 121 13.57 -20.60 -10.64
C ALA A 121 12.79 -21.38 -9.55
N ARG A 122 13.36 -21.50 -8.34
CA ARG A 122 12.65 -22.10 -7.18
C ARG A 122 11.36 -21.34 -6.85
N LEU A 123 11.38 -20.01 -6.91
CA LEU A 123 10.21 -19.18 -6.65
C LEU A 123 9.10 -19.41 -7.67
N ARG A 124 9.42 -19.49 -8.97
CA ARG A 124 8.42 -19.79 -10.02
C ARG A 124 7.80 -21.18 -9.86
N ASP A 125 8.62 -22.19 -9.54
CA ASP A 125 8.13 -23.54 -9.27
C ASP A 125 7.19 -23.56 -8.06
N VAL A 126 7.61 -22.93 -6.96
CA VAL A 126 6.78 -22.83 -5.75
C VAL A 126 5.49 -22.05 -6.03
N ASP A 127 5.53 -20.92 -6.72
CA ASP A 127 4.32 -20.15 -7.08
C ASP A 127 3.32 -21.00 -7.88
N SER A 128 3.77 -21.74 -8.89
CA SER A 128 2.90 -22.61 -9.70
C SER A 128 2.28 -23.74 -8.89
N THR A 129 3.06 -24.34 -7.97
CA THR A 129 2.58 -25.46 -7.16
C THR A 129 1.67 -25.02 -6.02
N VAL A 130 1.95 -23.88 -5.39
CA VAL A 130 1.10 -23.24 -4.39
C VAL A 130 -0.22 -22.82 -5.00
N ALA A 131 -0.23 -22.24 -6.21
CA ALA A 131 -1.45 -21.88 -6.92
C ALA A 131 -2.34 -23.11 -7.15
N ARG A 132 -1.79 -24.19 -7.71
CA ARG A 132 -2.53 -25.46 -7.93
C ARG A 132 -3.07 -26.07 -6.64
N GLU A 133 -2.31 -26.04 -5.55
CA GLU A 133 -2.77 -26.55 -4.25
C GLU A 133 -3.90 -25.67 -3.68
N LEU A 134 -3.79 -24.35 -3.75
CA LEU A 134 -4.82 -23.42 -3.30
C LEU A 134 -6.10 -23.54 -4.14
N GLU A 135 -6.01 -23.71 -5.46
CA GLU A 135 -7.16 -23.97 -6.34
C GLU A 135 -7.87 -25.27 -5.97
N ALA A 136 -7.12 -26.34 -5.68
CA ALA A 136 -7.70 -27.59 -5.19
C ALA A 136 -8.41 -27.39 -3.84
N MET A 137 -7.90 -26.51 -2.98
CA MET A 137 -8.52 -26.17 -1.69
C MET A 137 -9.77 -25.29 -1.83
N LEU A 138 -9.87 -24.43 -2.84
CA LEU A 138 -11.09 -23.63 -3.08
C LEU A 138 -12.34 -24.50 -3.23
N SER A 139 -12.21 -25.69 -3.84
CA SER A 139 -13.31 -26.66 -3.94
C SER A 139 -13.83 -27.17 -2.58
N ARG A 140 -13.08 -26.93 -1.48
CA ARG A 140 -13.35 -27.46 -0.14
C ARG A 140 -13.51 -26.36 0.93
N SER A 141 -12.89 -25.19 0.76
CA SER A 141 -12.87 -24.11 1.76
C SER A 141 -13.13 -22.75 1.13
N HIS A 142 -14.22 -22.12 1.57
CA HIS A 142 -14.71 -20.82 1.08
C HIS A 142 -14.11 -19.68 1.91
N ASP A 143 -12.81 -19.43 1.79
CA ASP A 143 -12.08 -18.40 2.56
C ASP A 143 -11.65 -17.22 1.65
N PRO A 144 -12.05 -15.97 1.94
CA PRO A 144 -11.61 -14.78 1.22
C PRO A 144 -10.07 -14.65 1.11
N HIS A 145 -9.32 -15.12 2.11
CA HIS A 145 -7.85 -15.02 2.09
C HIS A 145 -7.23 -15.88 0.99
N THR A 146 -7.77 -17.08 0.77
CA THR A 146 -7.33 -17.99 -0.30
C THR A 146 -7.51 -17.36 -1.68
N TYR A 147 -8.67 -16.72 -1.93
CA TYR A 147 -8.91 -15.96 -3.17
C TYR A 147 -7.94 -14.79 -3.32
N ALA A 148 -7.75 -13.99 -2.28
CA ALA A 148 -6.85 -12.84 -2.33
C ALA A 148 -5.40 -13.26 -2.65
N VAL A 149 -4.94 -14.38 -2.11
CA VAL A 149 -3.61 -14.94 -2.41
C VAL A 149 -3.49 -15.37 -3.86
N LEU A 150 -4.45 -16.14 -4.37
CA LEU A 150 -4.47 -16.60 -5.76
C LEU A 150 -4.47 -15.44 -6.75
N LEU A 151 -5.27 -14.41 -6.49
CA LEU A 151 -5.31 -13.19 -7.30
C LEU A 151 -3.95 -12.48 -7.31
N ASN A 152 -3.30 -12.34 -6.15
CA ASN A 152 -1.98 -11.71 -6.06
C ASN A 152 -0.89 -12.54 -6.76
N LEU A 153 -0.96 -13.88 -6.72
CA LEU A 153 -0.05 -14.77 -7.44
C LEU A 153 -0.24 -14.63 -8.96
N GLY A 154 -1.47 -14.67 -9.45
CA GLY A 154 -1.78 -14.45 -10.88
C GLY A 154 -1.33 -13.08 -11.38
N GLY A 155 -1.45 -12.04 -10.55
CA GLY A 155 -0.93 -10.71 -10.85
C GLY A 155 0.59 -10.66 -11.04
N ARG A 156 1.35 -11.49 -10.30
CA ARG A 156 2.82 -11.58 -10.44
C ARG A 156 3.25 -12.39 -11.64
N SER A 157 2.59 -13.51 -11.90
CA SER A 157 2.92 -14.33 -13.06
C SER A 157 2.56 -13.63 -14.37
N GLY A 158 1.75 -12.58 -14.32
CA GLY A 158 1.24 -11.89 -15.50
C GLY A 158 0.13 -12.68 -16.22
N ALA A 159 -0.34 -13.79 -15.62
CA ALA A 159 -1.36 -14.66 -16.19
C ALA A 159 -2.75 -14.09 -15.93
N VAL A 160 -3.19 -13.19 -16.82
CA VAL A 160 -4.50 -12.53 -16.69
C VAL A 160 -5.66 -13.52 -16.71
N ASP A 161 -5.56 -14.60 -17.49
CA ASP A 161 -6.64 -15.56 -17.62
C ASP A 161 -6.88 -16.34 -16.32
N ASP A 162 -5.80 -16.66 -15.57
CA ASP A 162 -5.89 -17.25 -14.24
C ASP A 162 -6.56 -16.29 -13.25
N VAL A 163 -6.18 -15.00 -13.29
CA VAL A 163 -6.82 -13.95 -12.48
C VAL A 163 -8.32 -13.85 -12.77
N ARG A 164 -8.72 -13.91 -14.05
CA ARG A 164 -10.14 -13.89 -14.46
C ARG A 164 -10.88 -15.16 -14.04
N ALA A 165 -10.24 -16.32 -14.12
CA ALA A 165 -10.83 -17.60 -13.72
C ALA A 165 -11.12 -17.61 -12.21
N VAL A 166 -10.15 -17.20 -11.40
CA VAL A 166 -10.28 -17.07 -9.94
C VAL A 166 -11.38 -16.06 -9.58
N TRP A 167 -11.39 -14.89 -10.24
CA TRP A 167 -12.45 -13.89 -10.03
C TRP A 167 -13.84 -14.42 -10.41
N SER A 168 -13.95 -15.12 -11.54
CA SER A 168 -15.23 -15.67 -12.01
C SER A 168 -15.77 -16.76 -11.07
N SER A 169 -14.88 -17.61 -10.52
CA SER A 169 -15.24 -18.59 -9.48
C SER A 169 -15.79 -17.89 -8.24
N LEU A 170 -15.12 -16.86 -7.73
CA LEU A 170 -15.58 -16.08 -6.57
C LEU A 170 -16.97 -15.47 -6.82
N ILE A 171 -17.18 -14.82 -7.97
CA ILE A 171 -18.46 -14.21 -8.34
C ILE A 171 -19.58 -15.27 -8.47
N ASN A 172 -19.28 -16.42 -9.09
CA ASN A 172 -20.24 -17.50 -9.23
C ASN A 172 -20.64 -18.08 -7.87
N GLU A 173 -19.68 -18.33 -6.98
CA GLU A 173 -19.98 -18.85 -5.65
C GLU A 173 -20.85 -17.90 -4.82
N MET A 174 -20.61 -16.59 -4.92
CA MET A 174 -21.51 -15.61 -4.29
C MET A 174 -22.93 -15.66 -4.83
N LYS A 175 -23.12 -15.91 -6.14
CA LYS A 175 -24.46 -16.07 -6.73
C LYS A 175 -25.19 -17.31 -6.22
N PHE A 176 -24.47 -18.37 -5.83
CA PHE A 176 -25.07 -19.61 -5.33
C PHE A 176 -25.14 -19.68 -3.78
N SER A 177 -24.39 -18.86 -3.05
CA SER A 177 -24.24 -18.92 -1.58
C SER A 177 -25.13 -17.94 -0.79
N TRP A 178 -26.20 -17.39 -1.38
CA TRP A 178 -27.11 -16.40 -0.74
C TRP A 178 -27.80 -16.85 0.56
N THR A 179 -27.55 -18.07 1.04
CA THR A 179 -28.30 -18.70 2.14
C THR A 179 -27.55 -18.82 3.47
N VAL A 180 -26.27 -18.47 3.57
CA VAL A 180 -25.53 -18.64 4.84
C VAL A 180 -24.79 -17.37 5.23
N ALA A 181 -25.17 -16.81 6.38
CA ALA A 181 -24.57 -15.67 7.05
C ALA A 181 -23.10 -15.91 7.48
N LYS A 182 -22.20 -16.06 6.51
CA LYS A 182 -20.74 -16.01 6.69
C LYS A 182 -20.22 -14.80 5.91
N GLN A 183 -19.15 -14.19 6.39
CA GLN A 183 -18.58 -12.92 5.88
C GLN A 183 -18.59 -12.85 4.34
N PRO A 184 -18.86 -11.67 3.74
CA PRO A 184 -18.96 -11.57 2.30
C PRO A 184 -17.63 -11.96 1.66
N LEU A 185 -17.65 -12.97 0.77
CA LEU A 185 -16.49 -13.42 -0.01
C LEU A 185 -15.87 -12.24 -0.80
N LEU A 186 -16.74 -11.34 -1.26
CA LEU A 186 -16.35 -10.02 -1.76
C LEU A 186 -16.21 -9.04 -0.60
N ASN A 187 -14.97 -8.77 -0.23
CA ASN A 187 -14.61 -7.75 0.74
C ASN A 187 -13.47 -6.89 0.17
N SER A 188 -13.04 -5.88 0.93
CA SER A 188 -11.97 -4.98 0.48
C SER A 188 -10.64 -5.70 0.21
N LEU A 189 -10.37 -6.81 0.90
CA LEU A 189 -9.16 -7.63 0.68
C LEU A 189 -9.21 -8.32 -0.69
N THR A 190 -10.28 -9.05 -1.00
CA THR A 190 -10.40 -9.78 -2.28
C THR A 190 -10.52 -8.83 -3.47
N PHE A 191 -11.25 -7.72 -3.32
CA PHE A 191 -11.40 -6.73 -4.38
C PHE A 191 -10.10 -5.95 -4.65
N SER A 192 -9.39 -5.50 -3.60
CA SER A 192 -8.11 -4.81 -3.79
C SER A 192 -7.05 -5.74 -4.38
N ALA A 193 -7.03 -7.02 -4.01
CA ALA A 193 -6.15 -8.03 -4.61
C ALA A 193 -6.44 -8.20 -6.12
N TYR A 194 -7.72 -8.32 -6.51
CA TYR A 194 -8.12 -8.39 -7.91
C TYR A 194 -7.69 -7.16 -8.71
N MET A 195 -7.95 -5.96 -8.18
CA MET A 195 -7.55 -4.70 -8.80
C MET A 195 -6.03 -4.61 -8.98
N ASN A 196 -5.25 -4.95 -7.94
CA ASN A 196 -3.80 -4.95 -8.00
C ASN A 196 -3.25 -6.00 -8.99
N ALA A 197 -3.91 -7.16 -9.10
CA ALA A 197 -3.56 -8.17 -10.09
C ALA A 197 -3.76 -7.65 -11.52
N LEU A 198 -4.92 -7.04 -11.82
CA LEU A 198 -5.18 -6.41 -13.12
C LEU A 198 -4.20 -5.28 -13.45
N ILE A 199 -3.86 -4.45 -12.45
CA ILE A 199 -2.84 -3.38 -12.57
C ILE A 199 -1.48 -3.97 -12.90
N SER A 200 -1.08 -5.05 -12.22
CA SER A 200 0.20 -5.73 -12.45
C SER A 200 0.27 -6.31 -13.86
N CYS A 201 -0.84 -6.83 -14.37
CA CYS A 201 -0.96 -7.29 -15.75
C CYS A 201 -1.24 -6.18 -16.78
N LYS A 202 -1.11 -4.89 -16.41
CA LYS A 202 -1.37 -3.72 -17.27
C LYS A 202 -2.77 -3.63 -17.87
N ARG A 203 -3.77 -4.33 -17.29
CA ARG A 203 -5.18 -4.30 -17.72
C ARG A 203 -5.94 -3.17 -17.01
N TYR A 204 -5.45 -1.92 -17.13
CA TYR A 204 -5.99 -0.79 -16.38
C TYR A 204 -7.46 -0.48 -16.69
N ASN A 205 -7.88 -0.60 -17.96
CA ASN A 205 -9.29 -0.38 -18.32
C ASN A 205 -10.22 -1.40 -17.66
N GLU A 206 -9.82 -2.68 -17.58
CA GLU A 206 -10.60 -3.71 -16.86
C GLU A 206 -10.71 -3.39 -15.37
N ALA A 207 -9.61 -2.92 -14.75
CA ALA A 207 -9.63 -2.49 -13.36
C ALA A 207 -10.59 -1.29 -13.17
N THR A 208 -10.58 -0.31 -14.07
CA THR A 208 -11.54 0.81 -13.98
C THR A 208 -12.99 0.37 -14.14
N THR A 209 -13.27 -0.60 -15.02
CA THR A 209 -14.63 -1.15 -15.16
C THR A 209 -15.06 -1.93 -13.93
N ALA A 210 -14.15 -2.71 -13.33
CA ALA A 210 -14.41 -3.47 -12.10
C ALA A 210 -14.78 -2.55 -10.93
N PHE A 211 -14.14 -1.38 -10.82
CA PHE A 211 -14.51 -0.37 -9.83
C PHE A 211 -15.94 0.16 -10.04
N TYR A 212 -16.32 0.48 -11.28
CA TYR A 212 -17.68 0.93 -11.57
C TYR A 212 -18.72 -0.16 -11.40
N THR A 213 -18.42 -1.43 -11.68
CA THR A 213 -19.40 -2.51 -11.50
C THR A 213 -19.64 -2.85 -10.04
N HIS A 214 -18.57 -2.93 -9.23
CA HIS A 214 -18.66 -3.47 -7.88
C HIS A 214 -18.68 -2.41 -6.78
N VAL A 215 -18.16 -1.20 -6.99
CA VAL A 215 -18.07 -0.15 -5.96
C VAL A 215 -19.02 1.02 -6.24
N THR A 216 -19.15 1.40 -7.51
CA THR A 216 -19.97 2.55 -7.92
C THR A 216 -20.83 2.21 -9.14
N PRO A 217 -21.84 1.33 -9.00
CA PRO A 217 -22.75 1.07 -10.11
C PRO A 217 -23.33 2.41 -10.57
N MET A 218 -23.00 2.81 -11.80
CA MET A 218 -23.53 4.05 -12.36
C MET A 218 -25.05 3.91 -12.35
N SER A 219 -25.75 4.82 -11.67
CA SER A 219 -27.18 5.00 -11.90
C SER A 219 -27.32 5.49 -13.33
N THR A 220 -27.48 4.57 -14.29
CA THR A 220 -27.77 4.93 -15.67
C THR A 220 -29.07 5.72 -15.66
N SER A 221 -28.95 7.01 -15.99
CA SER A 221 -30.06 7.92 -16.20
C SER A 221 -31.02 7.34 -17.23
N SER A 222 -32.27 7.10 -16.81
CA SER A 222 -33.49 7.31 -17.58
C SER A 222 -33.44 7.01 -19.08
N THR A 223 -33.55 5.72 -19.46
CA THR A 223 -34.34 5.18 -20.59
C THR A 223 -33.96 3.73 -20.83
N GLN A 224 -34.31 2.87 -19.88
CA GLN A 224 -34.76 1.51 -20.13
C GLN A 224 -35.26 1.00 -18.78
N LEU A 225 -36.57 0.79 -18.66
CA LEU A 225 -37.17 -0.01 -17.60
C LEU A 225 -36.73 -1.47 -17.80
N GLY A 226 -35.45 -1.72 -17.59
CA GLY A 226 -34.88 -3.03 -17.31
C GLY A 226 -34.50 -3.00 -15.84
N ARG A 227 -35.09 -3.91 -15.05
CA ARG A 227 -34.78 -4.09 -13.62
C ARG A 227 -33.26 -4.00 -13.40
N PRO A 228 -32.76 -3.33 -12.33
CA PRO A 228 -31.37 -3.49 -11.95
C PRO A 228 -31.13 -4.99 -11.78
N GLY A 229 -30.23 -5.57 -12.58
CA GLY A 229 -29.95 -6.99 -12.55
C GLY A 229 -29.59 -7.38 -11.12
N ILE A 230 -30.38 -8.28 -10.55
CA ILE A 230 -30.21 -8.84 -9.20
C ILE A 230 -28.89 -9.64 -9.07
N ASP A 231 -28.09 -9.72 -10.15
CA ASP A 231 -27.02 -10.71 -10.33
C ASP A 231 -25.59 -10.18 -10.15
N THR A 232 -25.35 -8.87 -10.03
CA THR A 232 -23.97 -8.35 -9.86
C THR A 232 -23.68 -8.00 -8.39
N PRO A 233 -22.72 -8.68 -7.74
CA PRO A 233 -22.40 -8.46 -6.33
C PRO A 233 -21.76 -7.09 -6.13
N ILE A 234 -22.27 -6.31 -5.18
CA ILE A 234 -21.76 -4.97 -4.83
C ILE A 234 -20.90 -5.07 -3.56
N LEU A 235 -19.73 -4.43 -3.57
CA LEU A 235 -18.87 -4.34 -2.40
C LEU A 235 -19.50 -3.39 -1.38
N ILE A 236 -19.82 -3.92 -0.19
CA ILE A 236 -20.34 -3.15 0.93
C ILE A 236 -19.17 -2.70 1.81
N GLY A 237 -18.96 -1.38 1.94
CA GLY A 237 -17.91 -0.82 2.82
C GLY A 237 -16.49 -0.94 2.27
N ALA A 238 -16.22 -0.30 1.12
CA ALA A 238 -14.87 -0.21 0.55
C ALA A 238 -13.91 0.51 1.51
N ASP A 239 -12.72 -0.04 1.73
CA ASP A 239 -11.69 0.58 2.56
C ASP A 239 -10.67 1.41 1.76
N GLN A 240 -9.68 1.97 2.45
CA GLN A 240 -8.60 2.77 1.83
C GLN A 240 -7.80 1.98 0.78
N SER A 241 -7.67 0.65 0.90
CA SER A 241 -6.90 -0.17 -0.05
C SER A 241 -7.58 -0.22 -1.42
N VAL A 242 -8.92 -0.32 -1.45
CA VAL A 242 -9.71 -0.32 -2.68
C VAL A 242 -9.61 1.01 -3.40
N TYR A 243 -9.75 2.12 -2.67
CA TYR A 243 -9.59 3.45 -3.25
C TYR A 243 -8.17 3.68 -3.78
N ASN A 244 -7.13 3.25 -3.05
CA ASN A 244 -5.74 3.39 -3.49
C ASN A 244 -5.44 2.60 -4.77
N ALA A 245 -5.91 1.35 -4.87
CA ALA A 245 -5.77 0.53 -6.07
C ALA A 245 -6.52 1.17 -7.26
N SER A 246 -7.71 1.71 -7.00
CA SER A 246 -8.50 2.42 -8.02
C SER A 246 -7.77 3.68 -8.51
N LEU A 247 -7.27 4.53 -7.62
CA LEU A 247 -6.50 5.73 -8.01
C LEU A 247 -5.30 5.37 -8.89
N GLN A 248 -4.59 4.29 -8.56
CA GLN A 248 -3.48 3.79 -9.38
C GLN A 248 -3.95 3.34 -10.76
N ALA A 249 -5.02 2.53 -10.87
CA ALA A 249 -5.55 2.07 -12.15
C ALA A 249 -6.01 3.24 -13.05
N PHE A 250 -6.75 4.20 -12.48
CA PHE A 250 -7.25 5.34 -13.24
C PHE A 250 -6.14 6.30 -13.69
N ALA A 251 -5.12 6.53 -12.86
CA ALA A 251 -3.95 7.33 -13.24
C ALA A 251 -3.17 6.65 -14.37
N ARG A 252 -2.88 5.35 -14.25
CA ARG A 252 -2.18 4.58 -15.30
C ARG A 252 -2.96 4.49 -16.61
N ALA A 253 -4.30 4.56 -16.56
CA ALA A 253 -5.19 4.60 -17.72
C ALA A 253 -5.38 6.01 -18.35
N ASP A 254 -4.61 7.02 -17.94
CA ASP A 254 -4.74 8.43 -18.37
C ASP A 254 -6.11 9.07 -18.04
N ARG A 255 -6.78 8.59 -16.97
CA ARG A 255 -8.08 9.10 -16.49
C ARG A 255 -7.94 9.94 -15.23
N HIS A 256 -6.96 10.84 -15.19
CA HIS A 256 -6.64 11.61 -13.99
C HIS A 256 -7.77 12.50 -13.45
N ARG A 257 -8.66 13.02 -14.31
CA ARG A 257 -9.84 13.78 -13.85
C ARG A 257 -10.75 12.93 -12.96
N MET A 258 -10.84 11.63 -13.23
CA MET A 258 -11.62 10.71 -12.41
C MET A 258 -10.95 10.41 -11.07
N CYS A 259 -9.62 10.53 -10.98
CA CYS A 259 -8.92 10.36 -9.70
C CYS A 259 -9.37 11.40 -8.65
N VAL A 260 -9.66 12.64 -9.06
CA VAL A 260 -10.24 13.66 -8.17
C VAL A 260 -11.63 13.23 -7.69
N HIS A 261 -12.46 12.67 -8.56
CA HIS A 261 -13.79 12.19 -8.21
C HIS A 261 -13.72 11.01 -7.22
N ILE A 262 -12.79 10.07 -7.45
CA ILE A 262 -12.55 8.93 -6.56
C ILE A 262 -12.08 9.41 -5.18
N LEU A 263 -11.15 10.37 -5.11
CA LEU A 263 -10.71 10.96 -3.84
C LEU A 263 -11.84 11.68 -3.10
N ARG A 264 -12.67 12.45 -3.81
CA ARG A 264 -13.83 13.11 -3.20
C ARG A 264 -14.83 12.08 -2.65
N ARG A 265 -15.03 10.96 -3.36
CA ARG A 265 -15.88 9.87 -2.88
C ARG A 265 -15.29 9.20 -1.65
N MET A 266 -14.00 8.89 -1.66
CA MET A 266 -13.27 8.33 -0.53
C MET A 266 -13.48 9.17 0.74
N VAL A 267 -13.30 10.49 0.63
CA VAL A 267 -13.57 11.46 1.70
C VAL A 267 -15.04 11.45 2.13
N ASN A 268 -15.98 11.46 1.18
CA ASN A 268 -17.41 11.45 1.50
C ASN A 268 -17.87 10.14 2.16
N SER A 269 -17.14 9.04 1.96
CA SER A 269 -17.33 7.78 2.67
C SER A 269 -16.69 7.75 4.07
N GLY A 270 -16.09 8.86 4.53
CA GLY A 270 -15.45 8.95 5.85
C GLY A 270 -14.04 8.35 5.90
N ILE A 271 -13.40 8.14 4.74
CA ILE A 271 -12.06 7.55 4.66
C ILE A 271 -11.07 8.65 4.28
N GLN A 272 -10.05 8.86 5.12
CA GLN A 272 -9.09 9.92 4.89
C GLN A 272 -8.02 9.54 3.85
N PRO A 273 -7.75 10.38 2.83
CA PRO A 273 -6.68 10.15 1.86
C PRO A 273 -5.30 10.03 2.52
N SER A 274 -4.49 9.08 2.08
CA SER A 274 -3.09 8.98 2.53
C SER A 274 -2.15 9.67 1.54
N ALA A 275 -0.89 9.88 1.93
CA ALA A 275 0.17 10.26 0.99
C ALA A 275 0.31 9.25 -0.17
N LEU A 276 -0.01 7.97 0.05
CA LEU A 276 -0.06 6.96 -1.01
C LEU A 276 -1.23 7.20 -1.98
N SER A 277 -2.39 7.63 -1.48
CA SER A 277 -3.56 7.96 -2.31
C SER A 277 -3.24 9.07 -3.30
N VAL A 278 -2.57 10.13 -2.83
CA VAL A 278 -2.13 11.27 -3.67
C VAL A 278 -1.03 10.87 -4.63
N ARG A 279 -0.07 10.06 -4.18
CA ARG A 279 0.97 9.53 -5.08
C ARG A 279 0.37 8.71 -6.21
N ASN A 280 -0.55 7.80 -5.90
CA ASN A 280 -1.18 6.91 -6.86
C ASN A 280 -1.96 7.66 -7.93
N SER A 281 -2.64 8.74 -7.55
CA SER A 281 -3.45 9.55 -8.47
C SER A 281 -2.64 10.42 -9.44
N MET A 282 -1.37 10.69 -9.11
CA MET A 282 -0.42 11.46 -9.93
C MET A 282 0.56 10.58 -10.70
N LEU A 283 0.42 9.25 -10.67
CA LEU A 283 1.28 8.36 -11.43
C LEU A 283 1.18 8.65 -12.93
N PRO A 284 2.30 8.75 -13.67
CA PRO A 284 2.23 8.95 -15.11
C PRO A 284 1.46 7.80 -15.78
N PRO A 285 0.71 8.07 -16.86
CA PRO A 285 0.02 7.03 -17.61
C PRO A 285 1.03 6.00 -18.13
N ASP A 286 0.65 4.72 -18.11
CA ASP A 286 1.48 3.66 -18.68
C ASP A 286 1.24 3.66 -20.20
N ILE A 287 2.23 4.15 -20.95
CA ILE A 287 2.15 4.29 -22.41
C ILE A 287 2.80 3.05 -23.01
N ASP A 288 2.03 2.23 -23.73
CA ASP A 288 2.58 1.14 -24.53
C ASP A 288 3.64 1.70 -25.49
N ALA A 289 4.83 1.11 -25.49
CA ALA A 289 6.01 1.54 -26.25
C ALA A 289 5.79 1.69 -27.78
N GLN A 290 4.64 1.24 -28.30
CA GLN A 290 4.25 1.34 -29.70
C GLN A 290 3.33 2.51 -30.05
N LYS A 291 2.80 3.25 -29.07
CA LYS A 291 1.99 4.45 -29.34
C LYS A 291 2.83 5.70 -29.16
N ASP A 292 3.24 6.22 -30.32
CA ASP A 292 3.93 7.47 -30.51
C ASP A 292 3.35 8.59 -29.61
N LYS A 293 4.28 9.27 -28.90
CA LYS A 293 4.13 10.53 -28.12
C LYS A 293 3.95 10.40 -26.59
N PRO A 294 5.06 10.28 -25.83
CA PRO A 294 5.21 10.90 -24.50
C PRO A 294 4.94 12.41 -24.48
N ALA A 295 4.85 13.04 -25.66
CA ALA A 295 4.67 14.46 -25.86
C ALA A 295 3.27 15.02 -25.55
N ARG A 296 2.24 14.23 -25.21
CA ARG A 296 0.92 14.79 -24.83
C ARG A 296 0.76 15.03 -23.32
N TYR A 297 1.29 14.14 -22.49
CA TYR A 297 1.20 14.27 -21.02
C TYR A 297 2.19 15.33 -20.48
N THR A 298 3.38 15.37 -21.05
CA THR A 298 4.52 16.18 -20.57
C THR A 298 4.64 17.57 -21.21
N ARG A 299 4.03 17.84 -22.37
CA ARG A 299 4.28 19.13 -23.08
C ARG A 299 3.64 20.37 -22.44
N ARG A 300 2.75 20.24 -21.45
CA ARG A 300 2.21 21.43 -20.77
C ARG A 300 2.14 21.37 -19.25
N TRP A 301 2.35 20.21 -18.59
CA TRP A 301 2.15 20.01 -17.14
C TRP A 301 0.80 20.51 -16.56
N SER A 302 -0.08 21.11 -17.37
CA SER A 302 -1.27 21.83 -16.95
C SER A 302 -2.33 20.89 -16.41
N LEU A 303 -2.49 19.71 -17.02
CA LEU A 303 -3.43 18.70 -16.59
C LEU A 303 -3.00 18.09 -15.24
N PRO A 304 -1.77 17.55 -15.06
CA PRO A 304 -1.27 17.11 -13.76
C PRO A 304 -1.34 18.17 -12.66
N LEU A 305 -0.96 19.42 -12.94
CA LEU A 305 -0.99 20.51 -11.96
C LEU A 305 -2.42 20.92 -11.58
N MET A 306 -3.35 20.98 -12.54
CA MET A 306 -4.77 21.22 -12.26
C MET A 306 -5.37 20.10 -11.40
N ILE A 307 -5.02 18.84 -11.68
CA ILE A 307 -5.47 17.70 -10.89
C ILE A 307 -4.88 17.75 -9.49
N ALA A 308 -3.58 18.03 -9.36
CA ALA A 308 -2.91 18.24 -8.09
C ALA A 308 -3.56 19.35 -7.25
N ARG A 309 -3.93 20.48 -7.88
CA ARG A 309 -4.67 21.58 -7.23
C ARG A 309 -6.04 21.13 -6.72
N ASN A 310 -6.81 20.42 -7.54
CA ASN A 310 -8.14 19.93 -7.16
C ASN A 310 -8.06 18.84 -6.07
N MET A 311 -6.99 18.05 -6.04
CA MET A 311 -6.76 17.05 -4.99
C MET A 311 -6.44 17.72 -3.67
N TRP A 312 -5.56 18.72 -3.71
CA TRP A 312 -5.22 19.53 -2.54
C TRP A 312 -6.45 20.19 -1.93
N SER A 313 -7.32 20.79 -2.75
CA SER A 313 -8.56 21.42 -2.25
C SER A 313 -9.48 20.41 -1.58
N VAL A 314 -9.66 19.21 -2.16
CA VAL A 314 -10.47 18.15 -1.57
C VAL A 314 -9.94 17.71 -0.20
N ILE A 315 -8.61 17.62 -0.04
CA ILE A 315 -7.97 17.21 1.22
C ILE A 315 -8.16 18.28 2.31
N ILE A 316 -7.88 19.54 2.01
CA ILE A 316 -8.06 20.63 2.97
C ILE A 316 -9.54 20.79 3.36
N GLU A 317 -10.44 20.81 2.36
CA GLU A 317 -11.89 20.93 2.61
C GLU A 317 -12.42 19.76 3.46
N SER A 318 -11.91 18.54 3.25
CA SER A 318 -12.24 17.37 4.06
C SER A 318 -11.91 17.60 5.53
N ARG A 319 -10.65 17.98 5.77
CA ARG A 319 -10.07 18.11 7.11
C ARG A 319 -10.68 19.26 7.90
N GLN A 320 -10.90 20.41 7.25
CA GLN A 320 -11.60 21.54 7.86
C GLN A 320 -13.04 21.18 8.22
N ARG A 321 -13.75 20.40 7.38
CA ARG A 321 -15.11 19.92 7.68
C ARG A 321 -15.14 18.96 8.86
N GLU A 322 -14.18 18.04 8.97
CA GLU A 322 -14.09 17.13 10.13
C GLU A 322 -13.81 17.89 11.42
N TRP A 323 -12.87 18.84 11.38
CA TRP A 323 -12.57 19.69 12.53
C TRP A 323 -13.79 20.51 12.96
N ALA A 324 -14.52 21.10 12.02
CA ALA A 324 -15.74 21.87 12.30
C ALA A 324 -16.85 21.00 12.92
N ARG A 325 -16.92 19.71 12.58
CA ARG A 325 -17.89 18.77 13.16
C ARG A 325 -17.55 18.34 14.57
N ASN A 326 -16.27 18.31 14.93
CA ASN A 326 -15.83 17.87 16.26
C ASN A 326 -14.68 18.73 16.82
N PRO A 327 -14.97 19.98 17.25
CA PRO A 327 -13.93 20.92 17.69
C PRO A 327 -13.28 20.56 19.02
N SER A 328 -13.92 19.70 19.82
CA SER A 328 -13.55 19.38 21.21
C SER A 328 -13.19 17.90 21.39
N GLY A 329 -12.43 17.31 20.45
CA GLY A 329 -12.19 15.87 20.35
C GLY A 329 -11.93 15.18 21.70
N LEU A 330 -12.92 14.43 22.20
CA LEU A 330 -12.77 13.66 23.44
C LEU A 330 -13.64 12.40 23.56
N THR A 331 -14.41 12.01 22.54
CA THR A 331 -15.14 10.73 22.56
C THR A 331 -14.97 9.99 21.24
N GLY A 332 -13.79 9.41 21.04
CA GLY A 332 -13.49 8.60 19.87
C GLY A 332 -12.31 7.64 20.02
N HIS A 333 -11.50 7.74 21.09
CA HIS A 333 -10.43 6.78 21.37
C HIS A 333 -10.91 5.35 21.73
N LEU A 334 -12.20 5.05 21.55
CA LEU A 334 -12.76 3.70 21.71
C LEU A 334 -13.00 2.97 20.38
N PHE A 335 -12.78 3.60 19.23
CA PHE A 335 -12.70 2.92 17.94
C PHE A 335 -11.48 3.45 17.18
N GLY A 336 -10.66 2.55 16.63
CA GLY A 336 -9.36 2.88 16.01
C GLY A 336 -9.48 3.72 14.73
N GLU A 337 -9.86 4.98 14.86
CA GLU A 337 -10.08 5.90 13.75
C GLU A 337 -8.82 6.68 13.37
N GLN A 338 -8.71 6.88 12.05
CA GLN A 338 -7.51 7.18 11.29
C GLN A 338 -6.84 8.49 11.72
N LEU A 339 -5.52 8.44 11.97
CA LEU A 339 -4.68 9.64 12.16
C LEU A 339 -4.92 10.62 11.00
N PRO A 340 -5.01 11.94 11.28
CA PRO A 340 -5.25 12.93 10.26
C PRO A 340 -4.15 12.88 9.18
N VAL A 341 -4.55 13.13 7.93
CA VAL A 341 -3.66 13.12 6.76
C VAL A 341 -2.38 13.90 7.06
N ILE A 342 -1.22 13.33 6.72
CA ILE A 342 0.08 14.00 6.79
C ILE A 342 0.13 15.05 5.68
N VAL A 343 -0.48 16.21 5.94
CA VAL A 343 -0.68 17.26 4.92
C VAL A 343 0.66 17.83 4.45
N ASN A 344 1.65 17.93 5.34
CA ASN A 344 2.99 18.37 4.97
C ASN A 344 3.71 17.39 4.01
N ASP A 345 3.57 16.06 4.17
CA ASP A 345 4.13 15.08 3.22
C ASP A 345 3.41 15.13 1.87
N VAL A 346 2.10 15.35 1.87
CA VAL A 346 1.32 15.57 0.65
C VAL A 346 1.79 16.85 -0.05
N ALA A 347 1.92 17.96 0.68
CA ALA A 347 2.42 19.22 0.16
C ALA A 347 3.83 19.06 -0.44
N ALA A 348 4.74 18.40 0.28
CA ALA A 348 6.09 18.10 -0.20
C ALA A 348 6.10 17.24 -1.48
N GLN A 349 5.16 16.31 -1.65
CA GLN A 349 5.01 15.57 -2.90
C GLN A 349 4.53 16.46 -4.05
N LEU A 350 3.53 17.32 -3.82
CA LEU A 350 2.99 18.23 -4.84
C LEU A 350 4.00 19.32 -5.23
N ILE A 351 4.78 19.83 -4.29
CA ILE A 351 5.86 20.79 -4.58
C ILE A 351 6.96 20.12 -5.40
N ARG A 352 7.30 18.84 -5.13
CA ARG A 352 8.24 18.08 -5.98
C ARG A 352 7.73 17.91 -7.40
N THR A 353 6.43 17.63 -7.60
CA THR A 353 5.88 17.57 -8.97
C THR A 353 5.93 18.94 -9.64
N ALA A 354 5.69 20.03 -8.90
CA ALA A 354 5.91 21.40 -9.35
C ALA A 354 7.38 21.65 -9.78
N ALA A 355 8.33 21.16 -8.98
CA ALA A 355 9.76 21.28 -9.25
C ALA A 355 10.17 20.59 -10.55
N TYR A 356 9.67 19.38 -10.81
CA TYR A 356 9.85 18.69 -12.08
C TYR A 356 9.22 19.44 -13.26
N ALA A 357 8.07 20.07 -13.02
CA ALA A 357 7.36 20.89 -14.01
C ALA A 357 7.98 22.27 -14.24
N ARG A 358 8.96 22.70 -13.42
CA ARG A 358 9.49 24.07 -13.35
C ARG A 358 8.37 25.13 -13.18
N ASN A 359 7.33 24.78 -12.42
CA ASN A 359 6.19 25.67 -12.18
C ASN A 359 6.23 26.21 -10.76
N VAL A 360 6.81 27.41 -10.59
CA VAL A 360 6.92 28.06 -9.27
C VAL A 360 5.57 28.49 -8.73
N GLU A 361 4.70 29.03 -9.59
CA GLU A 361 3.38 29.51 -9.19
C GLU A 361 2.58 28.42 -8.47
N PHE A 362 2.59 27.20 -9.01
CA PHE A 362 1.92 26.07 -8.37
C PHE A 362 2.59 25.64 -7.05
N GLY A 363 3.92 25.63 -7.00
CA GLY A 363 4.65 25.32 -5.76
C GLY A 363 4.34 26.32 -4.63
N GLU A 364 4.37 27.61 -4.93
CA GLU A 364 3.99 28.69 -4.00
C GLU A 364 2.54 28.56 -3.55
N GLN A 365 1.60 28.28 -4.46
CA GLN A 365 0.18 28.07 -4.10
C GLN A 365 0.00 26.96 -3.06
N ILE A 366 0.71 25.84 -3.20
CA ILE A 366 0.64 24.73 -2.25
C ILE A 366 1.32 25.10 -0.92
N PHE A 367 2.48 25.75 -0.98
CA PHE A 367 3.22 26.17 0.21
C PHE A 367 2.44 27.21 1.03
N ASP A 368 1.85 28.21 0.39
CA ASP A 368 0.99 29.20 1.02
C ASP A 368 -0.28 28.58 1.62
N ALA A 369 -0.88 27.61 0.93
CA ALA A 369 -2.06 26.93 1.45
C ALA A 369 -1.72 26.08 2.69
N LEU A 370 -0.55 25.43 2.71
CA LEU A 370 -0.06 24.71 3.88
C LEU A 370 0.17 25.67 5.06
N ASN A 371 0.80 26.81 4.82
CA ASN A 371 1.02 27.84 5.86
C ASN A 371 -0.31 28.42 6.39
N LYS A 372 -1.29 28.67 5.52
CA LYS A 372 -2.63 29.11 5.93
C LYS A 372 -3.35 28.05 6.77
N GLU A 373 -3.17 26.78 6.44
CA GLU A 373 -3.73 25.69 7.23
C GLU A 373 -3.05 25.57 8.61
N ALA A 374 -1.72 25.64 8.66
CA ALA A 374 -0.98 25.70 9.93
C ALA A 374 -1.46 26.87 10.80
N ALA A 375 -1.63 28.05 10.21
CA ALA A 375 -2.17 29.22 10.89
C ALA A 375 -3.62 29.03 11.36
N PHE A 376 -4.49 28.38 10.58
CA PHE A 376 -5.86 28.05 10.99
C PHE A 376 -5.90 27.21 12.28
N PHE A 377 -4.94 26.30 12.46
CA PHE A 377 -4.81 25.49 13.67
C PHE A 377 -3.92 26.13 14.76
N GLY A 378 -3.52 27.40 14.61
CA GLY A 378 -2.71 28.12 15.59
C GLY A 378 -1.23 27.69 15.64
N MET A 379 -0.74 26.98 14.63
CA MET A 379 0.67 26.59 14.48
C MET A 379 1.39 27.66 13.66
N THR A 380 1.66 28.81 14.26
CA THR A 380 2.50 29.83 13.65
C THR A 380 3.91 29.73 14.19
N SER A 381 4.92 29.93 13.34
CA SER A 381 6.35 29.87 13.67
C SER A 381 6.84 31.07 14.51
N GLN A 382 6.01 31.57 15.43
CA GLN A 382 6.47 32.56 16.39
C GLN A 382 7.28 31.84 17.46
N GLY A 383 8.57 32.20 17.49
CA GLY A 383 9.59 31.59 18.33
C GLY A 383 9.18 31.42 19.78
N HIS A 384 9.69 30.35 20.37
CA HIS A 384 9.74 30.18 21.81
C HIS A 384 10.39 31.40 22.45
N HIS A 385 9.60 32.26 23.08
CA HIS A 385 9.99 32.94 24.31
C HIS A 385 8.73 33.16 25.16
N ASP A 386 8.65 32.35 26.22
CA ASP A 386 8.00 32.60 27.51
C ASP A 386 6.53 33.03 27.53
N SER A 387 5.64 32.05 27.72
CA SER A 387 4.67 32.13 28.84
C SER A 387 4.00 30.76 29.06
N ALA A 388 4.27 30.20 30.23
CA ALA A 388 3.56 29.06 30.76
C ALA A 388 2.12 29.45 31.10
N THR A 389 1.17 29.24 30.19
CA THR A 389 -0.22 28.85 30.50
C THR A 389 -1.02 28.71 29.20
N THR A 390 -1.14 27.49 28.70
CA THR A 390 -2.44 26.89 28.36
C THR A 390 -2.19 25.44 27.93
N SER A 391 -2.75 24.54 28.71
CA SER A 391 -2.90 23.13 28.41
C SER A 391 -3.69 22.94 27.11
N ASN A 392 -2.99 22.84 25.97
CA ASN A 392 -3.52 22.23 24.75
C ASN A 392 -2.47 21.28 24.18
N ARG A 393 -2.52 20.04 24.66
CA ARG A 393 -1.62 18.95 24.28
C ARG A 393 -2.13 18.28 22.99
N PHE A 394 -2.04 18.97 21.84
CA PHE A 394 -2.38 18.47 20.48
C PHE A 394 -1.78 19.23 19.24
N PRO A 395 -0.81 20.19 19.31
CA PRO A 395 -0.27 20.85 18.09
C PRO A 395 0.66 20.02 17.18
N GLU A 396 1.50 19.12 17.72
CA GLU A 396 2.56 18.47 16.92
C GLU A 396 2.04 17.32 16.02
N ASP A 397 0.94 16.66 16.43
CA ASP A 397 0.40 15.47 15.75
C ASP A 397 -0.43 15.79 14.49
N LEU A 398 -0.77 17.06 14.27
CA LEU A 398 -1.61 17.50 13.14
C LEU A 398 -0.85 17.57 11.81
N GLN A 399 0.49 17.55 11.84
CA GLN A 399 1.40 17.45 10.67
C GLN A 399 1.04 18.38 9.49
N CYS A 400 0.57 19.60 9.78
CA CYS A 400 0.25 20.62 8.79
C CYS A 400 1.25 21.79 8.76
N ALA A 401 2.23 21.83 9.67
CA ALA A 401 3.37 22.74 9.55
C ALA A 401 4.35 22.24 8.47
N PRO A 402 4.95 23.13 7.65
CA PRO A 402 6.05 22.78 6.76
C PRO A 402 7.16 22.04 7.51
N ASN A 403 7.67 20.95 6.94
CA ASN A 403 8.76 20.18 7.54
C ASN A 403 9.99 20.22 6.62
N VAL A 404 11.08 19.55 7.04
CA VAL A 404 12.32 19.42 6.25
C VAL A 404 12.05 19.01 4.80
N ARG A 405 11.10 18.10 4.56
CA ARG A 405 10.78 17.62 3.20
C ARG A 405 10.07 18.70 2.39
N THR A 406 9.15 19.44 2.98
CA THR A 406 8.47 20.58 2.33
C THR A 406 9.48 21.63 1.90
N TYR A 407 10.34 22.07 2.83
CA TYR A 407 11.38 23.07 2.57
C TYR A 407 12.40 22.60 1.53
N THR A 408 12.89 21.37 1.65
CA THR A 408 13.81 20.79 0.65
C THR A 408 13.19 20.75 -0.75
N SER A 409 11.87 20.48 -0.84
CA SER A 409 11.15 20.46 -2.11
C SER A 409 11.02 21.86 -2.72
N MET A 410 10.75 22.89 -1.89
CA MET A 410 10.71 24.29 -2.33
C MET A 410 12.07 24.79 -2.80
N ILE A 411 13.14 24.47 -2.08
CA ILE A 411 14.53 24.77 -2.48
C ILE A 411 14.80 24.14 -3.86
N THR A 412 14.47 22.85 -4.03
CA THR A 412 14.65 22.14 -5.31
C THR A 412 13.88 22.81 -6.46
N LEU A 413 12.65 23.27 -6.21
CA LEU A 413 11.83 23.99 -7.20
C LEU A 413 12.49 25.28 -7.66
N TYR A 414 12.96 26.12 -6.73
CA TYR A 414 13.63 27.38 -7.04
C TYR A 414 14.99 27.17 -7.70
N CYS A 415 15.77 26.17 -7.29
CA CYS A 415 17.00 25.84 -7.98
C CYS A 415 16.76 25.37 -9.43
N ASN A 416 15.70 24.59 -9.69
CA ASN A 416 15.38 24.09 -11.05
C ASN A 416 15.04 25.20 -12.07
N ILE A 417 14.70 26.40 -11.60
CA ILE A 417 14.49 27.60 -12.45
C ILE A 417 15.62 28.62 -12.32
N ALA A 418 16.73 28.28 -11.66
CA ALA A 418 17.89 29.13 -11.42
C ALA A 418 17.58 30.45 -10.67
N ASP A 419 16.55 30.47 -9.82
CA ASP A 419 16.23 31.64 -9.01
C ASP A 419 16.85 31.54 -7.61
N LEU A 420 18.07 32.09 -7.50
CA LEU A 420 18.84 32.13 -6.25
C LEU A 420 18.18 33.01 -5.17
N THR A 421 17.38 34.01 -5.56
CA THR A 421 16.69 34.88 -4.60
C THR A 421 15.58 34.12 -3.89
N GLY A 422 14.81 33.33 -4.64
CA GLY A 422 13.82 32.42 -4.09
C GLY A 422 14.43 31.32 -3.21
N VAL A 423 15.58 30.75 -3.61
CA VAL A 423 16.32 29.79 -2.77
C VAL A 423 16.70 30.40 -1.43
N ASN A 424 17.30 31.60 -1.43
CA ASN A 424 17.74 32.25 -0.20
C ASN A 424 16.56 32.61 0.72
N ARG A 425 15.43 33.04 0.14
CA ARG A 425 14.19 33.32 0.87
C ARG A 425 13.69 32.08 1.61
N ILE A 426 13.53 30.96 0.89
CA ILE A 426 13.03 29.70 1.46
C ILE A 426 14.01 29.12 2.48
N TRP A 427 15.32 29.22 2.22
CA TRP A 427 16.36 28.80 3.16
C TRP A 427 16.29 29.58 4.47
N THR A 428 16.22 30.90 4.38
CA THR A 428 16.12 31.78 5.56
C THR A 428 14.84 31.47 6.36
N GLN A 429 13.73 31.23 5.65
CA GLN A 429 12.47 30.85 6.29
C GLN A 429 12.57 29.49 7.02
N MET A 430 13.21 28.49 6.40
CA MET A 430 13.46 27.17 7.02
C MET A 430 14.23 27.28 8.35
N VAL A 431 15.28 28.13 8.36
CA VAL A 431 16.10 28.37 9.56
C VAL A 431 15.31 29.14 10.62
N ASN A 432 14.56 30.16 10.24
CA ASN A 432 13.75 30.95 11.16
C ASN A 432 12.62 30.13 11.81
N ASP A 433 12.08 29.16 11.09
CA ASP A 433 11.09 28.21 11.62
C ASP A 433 11.73 27.13 12.53
N GLY A 434 13.05 27.19 12.78
CA GLY A 434 13.77 26.24 13.64
C GLY A 434 14.01 24.87 13.01
N ILE A 435 13.90 24.75 11.69
CA ILE A 435 14.01 23.48 10.98
C ILE A 435 15.43 23.33 10.42
N GLU A 436 16.18 22.37 10.95
CA GLU A 436 17.56 22.13 10.52
C GLU A 436 17.64 21.47 9.14
N PRO A 437 18.45 22.02 8.20
CA PRO A 437 18.74 21.37 6.93
C PRO A 437 19.42 20.01 7.11
N THR A 438 18.98 19.03 6.33
CA THR A 438 19.59 17.68 6.34
C THR A 438 20.63 17.52 5.25
N LEU A 439 21.43 16.45 5.31
CA LEU A 439 22.33 16.07 4.21
C LEU A 439 21.61 16.07 2.85
N HIS A 440 20.37 15.57 2.80
CA HIS A 440 19.57 15.58 1.57
C HIS A 440 19.27 17.00 1.06
N THR A 441 19.01 17.94 1.97
CA THR A 441 18.79 19.35 1.65
C THR A 441 20.04 19.98 1.02
N TYR A 442 21.21 19.75 1.63
CA TYR A 442 22.50 20.21 1.07
C TYR A 442 22.82 19.56 -0.28
N THR A 443 22.63 18.25 -0.42
CA THR A 443 22.88 17.54 -1.68
C THR A 443 21.98 18.06 -2.81
N SER A 444 20.70 18.30 -2.53
CA SER A 444 19.76 18.87 -3.51
C SER A 444 20.17 20.27 -3.94
N LEU A 445 20.63 21.11 -3.02
CA LEU A 445 21.10 22.46 -3.30
C LEU A 445 22.35 22.44 -4.19
N VAL A 446 23.36 21.64 -3.84
CA VAL A 446 24.59 21.48 -4.65
C VAL A 446 24.28 20.93 -6.03
N ALA A 447 23.47 19.87 -6.12
CA ALA A 447 23.12 19.22 -7.38
C ALA A 447 22.34 20.15 -8.33
N ALA A 448 21.53 21.04 -7.77
CA ALA A 448 20.71 21.94 -8.56
C ALA A 448 21.43 23.26 -8.90
N MET A 449 22.40 23.72 -8.10
CA MET A 449 23.30 24.83 -8.45
C MET A 449 24.37 24.44 -9.48
N HIS A 450 24.70 23.15 -9.58
CA HIS A 450 25.64 22.65 -10.59
C HIS A 450 25.03 22.56 -12.01
N LYS A 451 23.70 22.43 -12.11
CA LYS A 451 22.98 22.38 -13.39
C LYS A 451 22.80 23.78 -13.96
#